data_AF-A0A968GTH2-F1
#
_entry.id   AF-A0A968GTH2-F1
#
_cell.length_a   1.000
_cell.length_b   1.000
_cell.length_c   1.000
_cell.angle_alpha   90.00
_cell.angle_beta   90.00
_cell.angle_gamma   90.00
#
_symmetry.space_group_name_H-M   'P 1'
#
loop_
_entity.id
_entity.type
_entity.pdbx_description
1 polymer ?
#
loop_
_entity_poly.entity_id
_entity_poly.type
_entity_poly.pdbx_seq_one_letter_code
_entity_poly.pdbx_strand_id
1 'polypeptide(L)'
;MRYSKYYLFFVAMVGLSFYSCSDIKDDLTSPSKISVHNVSVLDPISANFHGVTVKEKGLESCKQCHAAKFDGGTAKVSCSTSNCHPNVAVHQNGINNPTSTNFHGKYIADKKIPMSDCNQCHGDNFAGGTASPACTNCHSKITTHKNGISDPASSNFHGKFIASLNWDMGKCTECHGNNYAGGVASPSCNKCHTNPGGPEACNTCHGNFNNPNLIAPPVDRNRNTDVALASVGAHSSHLINLKIGATVRCSDCHVVPTALNSPGHIDTTPKAEVILTAHYSDYQVSSGTYDPNTSKCSNTYCHGNFSFSKATSQWSFAYTADNIIGENFQPTWNKVDGSQSACGTCHGLPPQGHMEAELKGCGTCHTGVVDDHGKIIDKTKHMNGKIDVFGN
;
A
#
# COMPACT_ATOMS: atom_id res chain seq x y z
N MET A 1 -80.07 -11.36 47.13
CA MET A 1 -79.55 -11.69 45.79
C MET A 1 -78.44 -10.72 45.39
N ARG A 2 -77.16 -10.99 45.71
CA ARG A 2 -75.99 -10.30 45.09
C ARG A 2 -74.61 -10.93 45.38
N TYR A 3 -74.50 -11.84 46.37
CA TYR A 3 -73.21 -12.46 46.73
C TYR A 3 -73.01 -13.90 46.21
N SER A 4 -74.06 -14.58 45.74
CA SER A 4 -73.94 -15.98 45.27
C SER A 4 -73.25 -16.15 43.91
N LYS A 5 -73.14 -15.08 43.10
CA LYS A 5 -72.48 -15.13 41.79
C LYS A 5 -70.95 -14.97 41.87
N TYR A 6 -70.42 -14.37 42.94
CA TYR A 6 -68.97 -14.20 43.11
C TYR A 6 -68.29 -15.44 43.70
N TYR A 7 -68.99 -16.24 44.51
CA TYR A 7 -68.44 -17.46 45.09
C TYR A 7 -68.21 -18.56 44.04
N LEU A 8 -69.11 -18.69 43.06
CA LEU A 8 -68.94 -19.64 41.95
C LEU A 8 -67.81 -19.23 40.98
N PHE A 9 -67.55 -17.93 40.83
CA PHE A 9 -66.47 -17.44 39.97
C PHE A 9 -65.10 -17.58 40.63
N PHE A 10 -65.01 -17.40 41.96
CA PHE A 10 -63.75 -17.55 42.70
C PHE A 10 -63.33 -19.02 42.85
N VAL A 11 -64.29 -19.94 43.04
CA VAL A 11 -64.00 -21.38 43.09
C VAL A 11 -63.57 -21.93 41.72
N ALA A 12 -64.14 -21.40 40.63
CA ALA A 12 -63.71 -21.76 39.28
C ALA A 12 -62.28 -21.27 38.95
N MET A 13 -61.89 -20.07 39.40
CA MET A 13 -60.56 -19.51 39.11
C MET A 13 -59.43 -20.16 39.93
N VAL A 14 -59.73 -20.60 41.16
CA VAL A 14 -58.79 -21.37 41.99
C VAL A 14 -58.68 -22.81 41.47
N GLY A 15 -59.78 -23.43 41.01
CA GLY A 15 -59.75 -24.76 40.39
C GLY A 15 -58.94 -24.82 39.08
N LEU A 16 -58.98 -23.75 38.27
CA LEU A 16 -58.18 -23.62 37.04
C LEU A 16 -56.68 -23.39 37.30
N SER A 17 -56.31 -22.94 38.50
CA SER A 17 -54.90 -22.76 38.88
C SER A 17 -54.23 -24.06 39.35
N PHE A 18 -55.02 -25.05 39.79
CA PHE A 18 -54.51 -26.37 40.19
C PHE A 18 -54.53 -27.41 39.06
N TYR A 19 -55.33 -27.22 38.00
CA TYR A 19 -55.35 -28.13 36.85
C TYR A 19 -54.19 -27.90 35.85
N SER A 20 -53.45 -26.80 35.93
CA SER A 20 -52.26 -26.57 35.09
C SER A 20 -50.95 -27.12 35.69
N CYS A 21 -51.01 -27.90 36.78
CA CYS A 21 -49.83 -28.52 37.41
C CYS A 21 -50.03 -30.01 37.74
N SER A 22 -50.87 -30.75 37.01
CA SER A 22 -51.09 -32.19 37.24
C SER A 22 -50.74 -33.11 36.07
N ASP A 23 -50.10 -32.63 35.01
CA ASP A 23 -49.51 -33.50 33.98
C ASP A 23 -47.97 -33.43 34.03
N ILE A 24 -47.40 -33.65 35.22
CA ILE A 24 -46.05 -34.23 35.28
C ILE A 24 -46.26 -35.71 35.04
N LYS A 25 -46.03 -36.14 33.80
CA LYS A 25 -45.77 -37.54 33.51
C LYS A 25 -44.52 -37.94 34.30
N ASP A 26 -44.72 -38.67 35.40
CA ASP A 26 -43.64 -39.35 36.12
C ASP A 26 -42.99 -40.47 35.28
N ASP A 27 -43.52 -40.76 34.09
CA ASP A 27 -42.78 -41.48 33.06
C ASP A 27 -41.97 -40.51 32.19
N LEU A 28 -40.92 -39.92 32.79
CA LEU A 28 -39.68 -39.73 32.03
C LEU A 28 -39.15 -41.12 31.73
N THR A 29 -39.67 -41.75 30.67
CA THR A 29 -38.92 -42.80 30.00
C THR A 29 -37.57 -42.19 29.73
N SER A 30 -36.52 -42.69 30.42
CA SER A 30 -35.16 -42.27 30.14
C SER A 30 -35.02 -42.35 28.62
N PRO A 31 -34.66 -41.26 27.93
CA PRO A 31 -34.52 -41.31 26.49
C PRO A 31 -33.68 -42.52 26.17
N SER A 32 -34.12 -43.31 25.18
CA SER A 32 -33.37 -44.48 24.74
C SER A 32 -31.91 -44.06 24.65
N LYS A 33 -30.99 -44.86 25.21
CA LYS A 33 -29.58 -44.50 25.29
C LYS A 33 -29.05 -44.38 23.85
N ILE A 34 -29.19 -43.21 23.24
CA ILE A 34 -28.64 -42.91 21.93
C ILE A 34 -27.14 -42.86 22.17
N SER A 35 -26.45 -43.92 21.80
CA SER A 35 -25.00 -43.99 21.90
C SER A 35 -24.36 -43.14 20.79
N VAL A 36 -24.53 -41.82 20.86
CA VAL A 36 -23.82 -40.85 20.02
C VAL A 36 -22.38 -40.63 20.49
N HIS A 37 -22.04 -41.01 21.73
CA HIS A 37 -20.72 -40.84 22.31
C HIS A 37 -20.02 -42.20 22.48
N ASN A 38 -19.18 -42.58 21.52
CA ASN A 38 -18.26 -43.72 21.64
C ASN A 38 -16.94 -43.29 22.32
N VAL A 39 -16.06 -44.26 22.61
CA VAL A 39 -14.79 -44.04 23.35
C VAL A 39 -13.83 -43.10 22.61
N SER A 40 -13.99 -42.90 21.30
CA SER A 40 -13.12 -42.07 20.46
C SER A 40 -13.73 -40.72 20.07
N VAL A 41 -14.85 -40.33 20.66
CA VAL A 41 -15.61 -39.14 20.27
C VAL A 41 -14.87 -37.82 20.50
N LEU A 42 -13.88 -37.81 21.40
CA LEU A 42 -13.02 -36.66 21.69
C LEU A 42 -11.66 -36.71 20.99
N ASP A 43 -11.35 -37.79 20.27
CA ASP A 43 -10.07 -37.97 19.58
C ASP A 43 -10.11 -37.30 18.19
N PRO A 44 -9.38 -36.19 17.95
CA PRO A 44 -9.48 -35.42 16.70
C PRO A 44 -9.06 -36.17 15.44
N ILE A 45 -8.27 -37.24 15.57
CA ILE A 45 -7.82 -38.07 14.44
C ILE A 45 -8.75 -39.27 14.18
N SER A 46 -9.72 -39.51 15.06
CA SER A 46 -10.65 -40.62 14.90
C SER A 46 -11.71 -40.32 13.84
N ALA A 47 -12.06 -41.34 13.04
CA ALA A 47 -13.25 -41.29 12.18
C ALA A 47 -14.55 -41.05 12.97
N ASN A 48 -14.52 -41.34 14.27
CA ASN A 48 -15.64 -41.19 15.20
C ASN A 48 -15.61 -39.87 15.98
N PHE A 49 -14.71 -38.94 15.65
CA PHE A 49 -14.62 -37.64 16.29
C PHE A 49 -15.94 -36.87 16.21
N HIS A 50 -16.39 -36.25 17.30
CA HIS A 50 -17.67 -35.53 17.33
C HIS A 50 -17.76 -34.42 16.27
N GLY A 51 -16.64 -33.82 15.86
CA GLY A 51 -16.61 -32.85 14.76
C GLY A 51 -17.11 -33.43 13.42
N VAL A 52 -16.91 -34.72 13.16
CA VAL A 52 -17.45 -35.41 11.98
C VAL A 52 -18.97 -35.51 12.08
N THR A 53 -19.50 -35.90 13.25
CA THR A 53 -20.95 -35.98 13.48
C THR A 53 -21.63 -34.60 13.39
N VAL A 54 -20.99 -33.56 13.92
CA VAL A 54 -21.49 -32.18 13.82
C VAL A 54 -21.52 -31.72 12.37
N LYS A 55 -20.53 -32.08 11.54
CA LYS A 55 -20.54 -31.80 10.10
C LYS A 55 -21.76 -32.39 9.40
N GLU A 56 -22.04 -33.66 9.67
CA GLU A 56 -23.07 -34.43 8.97
C GLU A 56 -24.49 -34.07 9.42
N LYS A 57 -24.67 -33.79 10.72
CA LYS A 57 -26.00 -33.66 11.34
C LYS A 57 -26.31 -32.27 11.89
N GLY A 58 -25.33 -31.37 11.92
CA GLY A 58 -25.44 -30.06 12.57
C GLY A 58 -25.54 -30.15 14.10
N LEU A 59 -25.59 -28.98 14.75
CA LEU A 59 -25.65 -28.88 16.22
C LEU A 59 -27.08 -28.88 16.79
N GLU A 60 -28.10 -28.75 15.94
CA GLU A 60 -29.45 -28.43 16.42
C GLU A 60 -30.09 -29.58 17.19
N SER A 61 -29.89 -30.82 16.73
CA SER A 61 -30.36 -32.02 17.44
C SER A 61 -29.69 -32.22 18.80
N CYS A 62 -28.44 -31.75 18.97
CA CYS A 62 -27.68 -31.89 20.20
C CYS A 62 -28.29 -31.09 21.36
N LYS A 63 -29.03 -30.00 21.07
CA LYS A 63 -29.70 -29.14 22.07
C LYS A 63 -30.72 -29.90 22.91
N GLN A 64 -31.26 -31.01 22.41
CA GLN A 64 -32.22 -31.85 23.13
C GLN A 64 -31.65 -32.41 24.44
N CYS A 65 -30.35 -32.73 24.46
CA CYS A 65 -29.69 -33.28 25.65
C CYS A 65 -28.71 -32.29 26.29
N HIS A 66 -28.05 -31.45 25.49
CA HIS A 66 -27.03 -30.51 25.97
C HIS A 66 -27.57 -29.12 26.30
N ALA A 67 -28.89 -28.94 26.26
CA ALA A 67 -29.62 -27.67 26.38
C ALA A 67 -29.35 -26.68 25.23
N ALA A 68 -30.21 -25.67 25.12
CA ALA A 68 -30.20 -24.71 24.01
C ALA A 68 -28.89 -23.92 23.88
N LYS A 69 -28.15 -23.75 24.98
CA LYS A 69 -26.87 -23.04 25.05
C LYS A 69 -25.65 -23.97 25.12
N PHE A 70 -25.86 -25.29 25.00
CA PHE A 70 -24.80 -26.29 25.15
C PHE A 70 -24.07 -26.20 26.51
N ASP A 71 -24.77 -25.74 27.54
CA ASP A 71 -24.29 -25.57 28.92
C ASP A 71 -24.50 -26.82 29.80
N GLY A 72 -24.83 -27.95 29.17
CA GLY A 72 -24.80 -29.27 29.78
C GLY A 72 -26.13 -29.98 29.79
N GLY A 73 -27.24 -29.25 29.91
CA GLY A 73 -28.59 -29.81 29.91
C GLY A 73 -28.75 -31.07 30.77
N THR A 74 -29.50 -32.05 30.27
CA THR A 74 -29.67 -33.37 30.89
C THR A 74 -28.43 -34.25 30.74
N ALA A 75 -27.59 -33.99 29.72
CA ALA A 75 -26.34 -34.71 29.48
C ALA A 75 -25.23 -34.36 30.49
N LYS A 76 -25.37 -33.27 31.24
CA LYS A 76 -24.40 -32.73 32.22
C LYS A 76 -23.00 -32.45 31.66
N VAL A 77 -22.85 -32.41 30.33
CA VAL A 77 -21.58 -32.10 29.64
C VAL A 77 -21.75 -30.84 28.81
N SER A 78 -21.08 -29.77 29.24
CA SER A 78 -21.12 -28.47 28.56
C SER A 78 -20.03 -28.37 27.50
N CYS A 79 -20.43 -27.98 26.29
CA CYS A 79 -19.52 -27.64 25.21
C CYS A 79 -18.88 -26.28 25.45
N SER A 80 -19.57 -25.36 26.14
CA SER A 80 -19.16 -23.98 26.43
C SER A 80 -18.24 -23.82 27.65
N THR A 81 -17.55 -24.88 28.07
CA THR A 81 -16.52 -24.79 29.12
C THR A 81 -15.18 -24.30 28.55
N SER A 82 -14.33 -23.78 29.44
CA SER A 82 -12.96 -23.35 29.11
C SER A 82 -12.11 -24.46 28.46
N ASN A 83 -12.47 -25.72 28.69
CA ASN A 83 -11.68 -26.88 28.27
C ASN A 83 -12.17 -27.54 26.97
N CYS A 84 -13.34 -27.12 26.46
CA CYS A 84 -13.90 -27.70 25.24
C CYS A 84 -14.08 -26.64 24.16
N HIS A 85 -15.13 -25.80 24.23
CA HIS A 85 -15.44 -24.79 23.21
C HIS A 85 -16.09 -23.52 23.78
N PRO A 86 -15.30 -22.58 24.36
CA PRO A 86 -15.83 -21.39 25.03
C PRO A 86 -16.72 -20.51 24.13
N ASN A 87 -16.54 -20.60 22.79
CA ASN A 87 -17.27 -19.78 21.81
C ASN A 87 -18.29 -20.57 20.95
N VAL A 88 -18.58 -21.85 21.21
CA VAL A 88 -19.49 -22.65 20.33
C VAL A 88 -20.91 -22.11 20.28
N ALA A 89 -21.37 -21.45 21.36
CA ALA A 89 -22.72 -20.91 21.51
C ALA A 89 -23.07 -19.79 20.52
N VAL A 90 -22.10 -19.32 19.72
CA VAL A 90 -22.31 -18.33 18.65
C VAL A 90 -23.13 -18.88 17.49
N HIS A 91 -23.12 -20.20 17.27
CA HIS A 91 -23.83 -20.87 16.17
C HIS A 91 -25.33 -20.98 16.43
N GLN A 92 -26.01 -19.82 16.38
CA GLN A 92 -27.45 -19.70 16.52
C GLN A 92 -28.12 -19.45 15.15
N ASN A 93 -29.43 -19.67 15.08
CA ASN A 93 -30.18 -19.32 13.89
C ASN A 93 -30.01 -17.83 13.55
N GLY A 94 -29.76 -17.56 12.26
CA GLY A 94 -29.49 -16.22 11.75
C GLY A 94 -28.03 -15.76 11.86
N ILE A 95 -27.08 -16.64 12.23
CA ILE A 95 -25.64 -16.29 12.31
C ILE A 95 -25.06 -15.73 11.00
N ASN A 96 -25.60 -16.14 9.84
CA ASN A 96 -25.18 -15.71 8.51
C ASN A 96 -26.07 -14.60 7.91
N ASN A 97 -27.10 -14.12 8.62
CA ASN A 97 -27.99 -13.09 8.14
C ASN A 97 -27.60 -11.71 8.71
N PRO A 98 -27.14 -10.74 7.90
CA PRO A 98 -26.69 -9.42 8.36
C PRO A 98 -27.74 -8.62 9.14
N THR A 99 -29.04 -8.91 8.96
CA THR A 99 -30.13 -8.21 9.66
C THR A 99 -30.53 -8.90 10.97
N SER A 100 -29.98 -10.08 11.25
CA SER A 100 -30.25 -10.83 12.48
C SER A 100 -29.51 -10.25 13.67
N THR A 101 -30.13 -10.28 14.85
CA THR A 101 -29.45 -9.98 16.12
C THR A 101 -28.32 -10.97 16.42
N ASN A 102 -28.38 -12.17 15.86
CA ASN A 102 -27.38 -13.23 16.03
C ASN A 102 -26.29 -13.20 14.94
N PHE A 103 -26.26 -12.19 14.06
CA PHE A 103 -25.27 -12.10 13.00
C PHE A 103 -23.84 -12.16 13.54
N HIS A 104 -23.00 -13.06 13.01
CA HIS A 104 -21.62 -13.23 13.52
C HIS A 104 -20.80 -11.95 13.43
N GLY A 105 -20.98 -11.13 12.39
CA GLY A 105 -20.26 -9.86 12.26
C GLY A 105 -20.58 -8.90 13.40
N LYS A 106 -21.83 -8.88 13.87
CA LYS A 106 -22.26 -8.10 15.04
C LYS A 106 -21.67 -8.66 16.33
N TYR A 107 -21.68 -9.98 16.49
CA TYR A 107 -21.09 -10.66 17.64
C TYR A 107 -19.58 -10.36 17.78
N ILE A 108 -18.82 -10.49 16.68
CA ILE A 108 -17.38 -10.22 16.65
C ILE A 108 -17.11 -8.74 16.97
N ALA A 109 -17.88 -7.82 16.40
CA ALA A 109 -17.76 -6.38 16.63
C ALA A 109 -18.04 -5.99 18.09
N ASP A 110 -19.18 -6.42 18.64
CA ASP A 110 -19.64 -6.01 19.96
C ASP A 110 -18.76 -6.61 21.07
N LYS A 111 -18.28 -7.85 20.88
CA LYS A 111 -17.46 -8.57 21.86
C LYS A 111 -15.96 -8.40 21.65
N LYS A 112 -15.53 -7.78 20.54
CA LYS A 112 -14.11 -7.61 20.16
C LYS A 112 -13.35 -8.94 20.17
N ILE A 113 -13.99 -10.01 19.70
CA ILE A 113 -13.43 -11.36 19.68
C ILE A 113 -12.31 -11.42 18.63
N PRO A 114 -11.08 -11.84 18.99
CA PRO A 114 -10.03 -12.09 18.01
C PRO A 114 -10.43 -13.22 17.06
N MET A 115 -10.23 -13.04 15.75
CA MET A 115 -10.60 -14.08 14.78
C MET A 115 -9.80 -15.38 14.98
N SER A 116 -8.60 -15.30 15.58
CA SER A 116 -7.76 -16.45 15.94
C SER A 116 -8.48 -17.45 16.83
N ASP A 117 -9.45 -17.01 17.63
CA ASP A 117 -10.22 -17.88 18.52
C ASP A 117 -11.17 -18.81 17.73
N CYS A 118 -11.41 -18.51 16.45
CA CYS A 118 -12.23 -19.32 15.55
C CYS A 118 -11.40 -20.33 14.73
N ASN A 119 -10.07 -20.20 14.67
CA ASN A 119 -9.18 -21.02 13.84
C ASN A 119 -9.27 -22.52 14.17
N GLN A 120 -9.49 -22.86 15.44
CA GLN A 120 -9.53 -24.24 15.90
C GLN A 120 -10.56 -25.10 15.14
N CYS A 121 -11.66 -24.49 14.68
CA CYS A 121 -12.63 -25.19 13.84
C CYS A 121 -12.52 -24.73 12.37
N HIS A 122 -12.43 -23.42 12.12
CA HIS A 122 -12.46 -22.86 10.77
C HIS A 122 -11.14 -23.04 9.98
N GLY A 123 -10.11 -23.61 10.60
CA GLY A 123 -8.78 -23.80 10.04
C GLY A 123 -7.93 -22.54 10.17
N ASP A 124 -6.59 -22.71 10.14
CA ASP A 124 -5.63 -21.62 10.37
C ASP A 124 -5.77 -20.43 9.42
N ASN A 125 -6.29 -20.67 8.22
CA ASN A 125 -6.54 -19.64 7.20
C ASN A 125 -8.04 -19.40 6.94
N PHE A 126 -8.91 -19.86 7.84
CA PHE A 126 -10.36 -19.81 7.66
C PHE A 126 -10.87 -20.47 6.37
N ALA A 127 -10.09 -21.41 5.83
CA ALA A 127 -10.43 -22.19 4.63
C ALA A 127 -11.55 -23.20 4.90
N GLY A 128 -12.07 -23.25 6.12
CA GLY A 128 -12.99 -24.25 6.59
C GLY A 128 -12.26 -25.45 7.19
N GLY A 129 -13.03 -26.27 7.89
CA GLY A 129 -12.54 -27.48 8.56
C GLY A 129 -13.56 -28.59 8.42
N THR A 130 -13.39 -29.69 9.16
CA THR A 130 -14.33 -30.81 9.12
C THR A 130 -15.76 -30.35 9.41
N ALA A 131 -15.99 -29.44 10.35
CA ALA A 131 -17.34 -29.05 10.80
C ALA A 131 -17.75 -27.58 10.51
N SER A 132 -16.96 -26.83 9.74
CA SER A 132 -17.11 -25.37 9.65
C SER A 132 -16.92 -24.84 8.24
N PRO A 133 -17.75 -23.87 7.79
CA PRO A 133 -17.65 -23.30 6.47
C PRO A 133 -16.35 -22.51 6.30
N ALA A 134 -15.85 -22.49 5.07
CA ALA A 134 -14.81 -21.56 4.68
C ALA A 134 -15.35 -20.14 4.72
N CYS A 135 -14.62 -19.21 5.32
CA CYS A 135 -15.01 -17.79 5.30
C CYS A 135 -15.12 -17.28 3.86
N THR A 136 -14.33 -17.83 2.93
CA THR A 136 -14.38 -17.52 1.50
C THR A 136 -15.74 -17.78 0.84
N ASN A 137 -16.59 -18.62 1.44
CA ASN A 137 -17.92 -18.90 0.90
C ASN A 137 -18.83 -17.65 0.91
N CYS A 138 -18.58 -16.70 1.83
CA CYS A 138 -19.30 -15.43 1.88
C CYS A 138 -18.36 -14.21 1.82
N HIS A 139 -17.10 -14.39 2.22
CA HIS A 139 -16.03 -13.38 2.23
C HIS A 139 -14.92 -13.79 1.26
N SER A 140 -15.24 -13.80 -0.04
CA SER A 140 -14.30 -14.19 -1.10
C SER A 140 -12.98 -13.41 -1.11
N LYS A 141 -12.93 -12.23 -0.46
CA LYS A 141 -11.76 -11.36 -0.32
C LYS A 141 -10.96 -11.58 0.98
N ILE A 142 -11.36 -12.48 1.88
CA ILE A 142 -10.65 -12.69 3.17
C ILE A 142 -9.25 -13.30 2.99
N THR A 143 -9.01 -14.00 1.88
CA THR A 143 -7.72 -14.62 1.53
C THR A 143 -6.68 -13.61 1.06
N THR A 144 -7.02 -12.32 1.00
CA THR A 144 -6.09 -11.25 0.65
C THR A 144 -4.92 -11.16 1.64
N HIS A 145 -5.12 -11.44 2.92
CA HIS A 145 -4.08 -11.36 3.95
C HIS A 145 -3.41 -12.71 4.22
N LYS A 146 -2.47 -13.09 3.35
CA LYS A 146 -1.65 -14.29 3.54
C LYS A 146 -0.53 -14.06 4.55
N ASN A 147 -0.02 -15.14 5.15
CA ASN A 147 1.17 -15.09 5.99
C ASN A 147 2.34 -14.43 5.24
N GLY A 148 3.01 -13.50 5.92
CA GLY A 148 4.10 -12.70 5.35
C GLY A 148 3.64 -11.47 4.57
N ILE A 149 2.36 -11.09 4.59
CA ILE A 149 1.86 -9.90 3.88
C ILE A 149 2.52 -8.59 4.32
N SER A 150 2.99 -8.49 5.57
CA SER A 150 3.70 -7.33 6.10
C SER A 150 5.22 -7.41 5.94
N ASP A 151 5.77 -8.54 5.50
CA ASP A 151 7.21 -8.75 5.39
C ASP A 151 7.68 -8.40 3.96
N PRO A 152 8.50 -7.34 3.78
CA PRO A 152 9.00 -6.94 2.46
C PRO A 152 9.84 -8.00 1.73
N ALA A 153 10.40 -8.99 2.44
CA ALA A 153 11.15 -10.11 1.85
C ALA A 153 10.22 -11.23 1.33
N SER A 154 9.00 -11.32 1.87
CA SER A 154 8.05 -12.38 1.53
C SER A 154 7.58 -12.31 0.07
N SER A 155 7.23 -13.46 -0.50
CA SER A 155 6.50 -13.55 -1.77
C SER A 155 5.08 -13.03 -1.66
N ASN A 156 4.49 -13.07 -0.45
CA ASN A 156 3.14 -12.59 -0.17
C ASN A 156 3.10 -11.10 0.24
N PHE A 157 4.22 -10.38 0.21
CA PHE A 157 4.28 -8.98 0.61
C PHE A 157 3.21 -8.13 -0.06
N HIS A 158 2.50 -7.29 0.71
CA HIS A 158 1.40 -6.49 0.18
C HIS A 158 1.83 -5.57 -0.97
N GLY A 159 3.06 -5.04 -0.97
CA GLY A 159 3.54 -4.23 -2.09
C GLY A 159 3.55 -4.99 -3.42
N LYS A 160 3.91 -6.29 -3.41
CA LYS A 160 3.86 -7.15 -4.60
C LYS A 160 2.42 -7.48 -4.99
N PHE A 161 1.56 -7.71 -3.99
CA PHE A 161 0.14 -7.95 -4.22
C PHE A 161 -0.55 -6.72 -4.84
N ILE A 162 -0.33 -5.54 -4.30
CA ILE A 162 -0.87 -4.27 -4.81
C ILE A 162 -0.35 -4.00 -6.23
N ALA A 163 0.94 -4.26 -6.50
CA ALA A 163 1.49 -4.17 -7.85
C ALA A 163 0.77 -5.10 -8.84
N SER A 164 0.42 -6.33 -8.42
CA SER A 164 -0.36 -7.27 -9.26
C SER A 164 -1.78 -6.81 -9.54
N LEU A 165 -2.32 -5.90 -8.73
CA LEU A 165 -3.60 -5.22 -8.94
C LEU A 165 -3.45 -3.91 -9.71
N ASN A 166 -2.30 -3.67 -10.34
CA ASN A 166 -1.97 -2.42 -11.01
C ASN A 166 -2.12 -1.20 -10.09
N TRP A 167 -1.68 -1.34 -8.83
CA TRP A 167 -1.70 -0.26 -7.83
C TRP A 167 -3.09 0.32 -7.52
N ASP A 168 -4.15 -0.45 -7.78
CA ASP A 168 -5.53 -0.09 -7.48
C ASP A 168 -5.81 -0.14 -5.97
N MET A 169 -5.63 0.99 -5.31
CA MET A 169 -5.86 1.16 -3.87
C MET A 169 -7.35 1.26 -3.51
N GLY A 170 -8.24 1.54 -4.48
CA GLY A 170 -9.67 1.68 -4.27
C GLY A 170 -10.28 0.43 -3.63
N LYS A 171 -9.85 -0.75 -4.08
CA LYS A 171 -10.26 -2.06 -3.51
C LYS A 171 -9.90 -2.23 -2.04
N CYS A 172 -8.83 -1.59 -1.57
CA CYS A 172 -8.42 -1.66 -0.17
C CYS A 172 -9.32 -0.79 0.71
N THR A 173 -9.74 0.38 0.20
CA THR A 173 -10.60 1.31 0.96
C THR A 173 -11.99 0.74 1.27
N GLU A 174 -12.48 -0.24 0.47
CA GLU A 174 -13.72 -0.97 0.73
C GLU A 174 -13.77 -1.60 2.14
N CYS A 175 -12.61 -1.96 2.71
CA CYS A 175 -12.52 -2.59 4.03
C CYS A 175 -11.67 -1.79 5.02
N HIS A 176 -10.64 -1.06 4.54
CA HIS A 176 -9.70 -0.32 5.39
C HIS A 176 -10.10 1.15 5.61
N GLY A 177 -11.27 1.55 5.11
CA GLY A 177 -11.78 2.91 5.19
C GLY A 177 -11.13 3.83 4.16
N ASN A 178 -11.82 4.92 3.81
CA ASN A 178 -11.39 5.87 2.78
C ASN A 178 -10.05 6.56 3.07
N ASN A 179 -9.65 6.62 4.34
CA ASN A 179 -8.38 7.22 4.79
C ASN A 179 -7.39 6.17 5.31
N TYR A 180 -7.61 4.89 5.04
CA TYR A 180 -6.77 3.78 5.50
C TYR A 180 -6.58 3.68 7.02
N ALA A 181 -7.46 4.33 7.81
CA ALA A 181 -7.46 4.26 9.26
C ALA A 181 -7.96 2.92 9.81
N GLY A 182 -8.41 2.01 8.94
CA GLY A 182 -8.97 0.71 9.31
C GLY A 182 -10.46 0.79 9.61
N GLY A 183 -10.95 -0.20 10.35
CA GLY A 183 -12.35 -0.31 10.76
C GLY A 183 -12.54 -1.38 11.82
N VAL A 184 -13.79 -1.75 12.10
CA VAL A 184 -14.13 -2.73 13.15
C VAL A 184 -13.41 -4.07 12.97
N ALA A 185 -13.15 -4.48 11.72
CA ALA A 185 -12.49 -5.75 11.40
C ALA A 185 -11.19 -5.60 10.58
N SER A 186 -10.75 -4.37 10.29
CA SER A 186 -9.62 -4.12 9.38
C SER A 186 -8.50 -3.34 10.07
N PRO A 187 -7.24 -3.76 9.93
CA PRO A 187 -6.11 -3.02 10.49
C PRO A 187 -5.96 -1.66 9.79
N SER A 188 -5.39 -0.70 10.52
CA SER A 188 -4.98 0.58 9.94
C SER A 188 -3.65 0.46 9.22
N CYS A 189 -3.58 0.91 7.97
CA CYS A 189 -2.35 1.04 7.21
C CYS A 189 -1.47 2.17 7.76
N ASN A 190 -2.09 3.19 8.36
CA ASN A 190 -1.45 4.41 8.85
C ASN A 190 -0.53 4.18 10.06
N LYS A 191 -0.53 2.95 10.63
CA LYS A 191 0.47 2.56 11.63
C LYS A 191 1.88 2.48 11.06
N CYS A 192 2.01 2.00 9.82
CA CYS A 192 3.29 1.88 9.13
C CYS A 192 3.46 3.01 8.09
N HIS A 193 2.37 3.42 7.44
CA HIS A 193 2.39 4.49 6.45
C HIS A 193 1.97 5.82 7.11
N THR A 194 2.89 6.43 7.84
CA THR A 194 2.61 7.60 8.68
C THR A 194 2.65 8.93 7.91
N ASN A 195 3.12 8.92 6.67
CA ASN A 195 3.21 10.13 5.85
C ASN A 195 1.81 10.63 5.46
N PRO A 196 1.64 11.94 5.19
CA PRO A 196 0.40 12.47 4.63
C PRO A 196 0.00 11.71 3.35
N GLY A 197 -1.27 11.31 3.27
CA GLY A 197 -1.76 10.40 2.21
C GLY A 197 -1.65 8.92 2.54
N GLY A 198 -1.07 8.56 3.69
CA GLY A 198 -0.95 7.19 4.16
C GLY A 198 -0.19 6.31 3.16
N PRO A 199 -0.73 5.15 2.75
CA PRO A 199 -0.06 4.26 1.80
C PRO A 199 0.07 4.84 0.38
N GLU A 200 -0.56 5.97 0.07
CA GLU A 200 -0.49 6.63 -1.24
C GLU A 200 0.55 7.76 -1.31
N ALA A 201 1.29 8.02 -0.23
CA ALA A 201 2.36 9.02 -0.25
C ALA A 201 3.40 8.68 -1.33
N CYS A 202 3.87 9.67 -2.10
CA CYS A 202 4.72 9.46 -3.28
C CYS A 202 5.98 8.63 -2.98
N ASN A 203 6.61 8.87 -1.83
CA ASN A 203 7.82 8.18 -1.41
C ASN A 203 7.59 6.72 -0.97
N THR A 204 6.33 6.26 -0.92
CA THR A 204 5.97 4.89 -0.54
C THR A 204 6.35 3.89 -1.63
N CYS A 205 6.06 4.23 -2.89
CA CYS A 205 6.27 3.32 -4.02
C CYS A 205 7.67 3.47 -4.61
N HIS A 206 8.13 4.71 -4.78
CA HIS A 206 9.44 5.02 -5.33
C HIS A 206 10.11 6.14 -4.52
N GLY A 207 11.43 6.11 -4.41
CA GLY A 207 12.16 7.03 -3.54
C GLY A 207 12.43 6.44 -2.17
N ASN A 208 12.40 7.26 -1.12
CA ASN A 208 12.76 6.83 0.23
C ASN A 208 11.53 6.81 1.15
N PHE A 209 11.08 5.60 1.51
CA PHE A 209 9.96 5.37 2.41
C PHE A 209 10.02 6.19 3.73
N ASN A 210 11.22 6.37 4.27
CA ASN A 210 11.44 7.06 5.54
C ASN A 210 11.62 8.58 5.39
N ASN A 211 11.71 9.10 4.16
CA ASN A 211 11.91 10.53 3.91
C ASN A 211 10.96 11.04 2.80
N PRO A 212 9.86 11.73 3.16
CA PRO A 212 8.87 12.22 2.20
C PRO A 212 9.40 13.32 1.27
N ASN A 213 10.58 13.89 1.53
CA ASN A 213 11.21 14.86 0.63
C ASN A 213 12.05 14.18 -0.46
N LEU A 214 12.29 12.87 -0.36
CA LEU A 214 13.04 12.08 -1.35
C LEU A 214 12.08 11.17 -2.11
N ILE A 215 11.29 11.79 -2.98
CA ILE A 215 10.25 11.10 -3.76
C ILE A 215 10.78 10.52 -5.08
N ALA A 216 11.97 10.92 -5.55
CA ALA A 216 12.59 10.29 -6.72
C ALA A 216 13.49 9.11 -6.28
N PRO A 217 13.75 8.12 -7.14
CA PRO A 217 14.64 7.01 -6.82
C PRO A 217 15.99 7.45 -6.22
N PRO A 218 16.28 6.91 -5.03
CA PRO A 218 17.39 5.98 -4.92
C PRO A 218 16.90 4.53 -4.87
N VAL A 219 15.59 4.33 -4.65
CA VAL A 219 14.91 3.04 -4.72
C VAL A 219 13.82 3.15 -5.79
N ASP A 220 13.84 2.27 -6.78
CA ASP A 220 12.76 2.19 -7.77
C ASP A 220 11.52 1.45 -7.24
N ARG A 221 10.44 1.41 -8.03
CA ARG A 221 9.20 0.71 -7.65
C ARG A 221 9.34 -0.80 -7.40
N ASN A 222 10.43 -1.40 -7.91
CA ASN A 222 10.76 -2.81 -7.72
C ASN A 222 11.75 -3.01 -6.57
N ARG A 223 12.04 -1.97 -5.80
CA ARG A 223 12.99 -1.92 -4.69
C ARG A 223 14.46 -2.05 -5.08
N ASN A 224 14.80 -1.83 -6.35
CA ASN A 224 16.20 -1.80 -6.77
C ASN A 224 16.86 -0.48 -6.41
N THR A 225 18.16 -0.52 -6.11
CA THR A 225 18.97 0.66 -5.78
C THR A 225 20.17 0.85 -6.69
N ASP A 226 20.35 -0.04 -7.66
CA ASP A 226 21.50 0.00 -8.56
C ASP A 226 21.36 1.12 -9.59
N VAL A 227 22.28 2.08 -9.55
CA VAL A 227 22.33 3.21 -10.48
C VAL A 227 22.58 2.80 -11.93
N ALA A 228 23.04 1.57 -12.18
CA ALA A 228 23.14 1.00 -13.53
C ALA A 228 21.76 0.69 -14.13
N LEU A 229 20.69 0.65 -13.33
CA LEU A 229 19.33 0.53 -13.84
C LEU A 229 18.78 1.91 -14.19
N ALA A 230 18.17 2.03 -15.38
CA ALA A 230 17.55 3.29 -15.81
C ALA A 230 16.42 3.76 -14.86
N SER A 231 15.79 2.84 -14.12
CA SER A 231 14.79 3.13 -13.10
C SER A 231 15.35 3.83 -11.86
N VAL A 232 16.67 3.76 -11.62
CA VAL A 232 17.36 4.48 -10.54
C VAL A 232 18.25 5.57 -11.13
N GLY A 233 19.23 5.19 -11.96
CA GLY A 233 20.04 6.09 -12.77
C GLY A 233 20.60 7.33 -12.05
N ALA A 234 20.67 8.44 -12.79
CA ALA A 234 21.25 9.68 -12.31
C ALA A 234 20.26 10.58 -11.53
N HIS A 235 19.12 10.08 -11.04
CA HIS A 235 18.15 10.91 -10.28
C HIS A 235 18.82 11.69 -9.14
N SER A 236 19.57 11.00 -8.29
CA SER A 236 20.26 11.64 -7.16
C SER A 236 21.32 12.65 -7.60
N SER A 237 21.97 12.45 -8.75
CA SER A 237 22.97 13.39 -9.30
C SER A 237 22.34 14.72 -9.72
N HIS A 238 21.10 14.69 -10.22
CA HIS A 238 20.38 15.89 -10.68
C HIS A 238 19.63 16.58 -9.54
N LEU A 239 18.96 15.81 -8.68
CA LEU A 239 18.02 16.33 -7.68
C LEU A 239 18.67 16.67 -6.33
N ILE A 240 19.79 16.04 -5.97
CA ILE A 240 20.35 16.12 -4.62
C ILE A 240 21.84 16.52 -4.65
N ASN A 241 22.62 15.83 -5.48
CA ASN A 241 24.08 15.87 -5.45
C ASN A 241 24.69 16.77 -6.53
N LEU A 242 23.91 17.70 -7.09
CA LEU A 242 24.41 18.57 -8.15
C LEU A 242 25.45 19.56 -7.61
N LYS A 243 26.68 19.46 -8.14
CA LYS A 243 27.81 20.24 -7.64
C LYS A 243 28.03 21.55 -8.37
N ILE A 244 27.58 21.66 -9.61
CA ILE A 244 28.02 22.69 -10.56
C ILE A 244 26.90 23.61 -11.04
N GLY A 245 25.65 23.38 -10.66
CA GLY A 245 24.51 24.20 -11.07
C GLY A 245 23.39 24.17 -10.04
N ALA A 246 22.31 24.90 -10.33
CA ALA A 246 21.08 24.86 -9.53
C ALA A 246 20.40 23.49 -9.63
N THR A 247 19.81 23.03 -8.53
CA THR A 247 19.11 21.75 -8.46
C THR A 247 18.06 21.64 -9.56
N VAL A 248 18.09 20.52 -10.28
CA VAL A 248 17.09 20.19 -11.31
C VAL A 248 15.77 19.82 -10.64
N ARG A 249 14.65 20.22 -11.23
CA ARG A 249 13.31 19.87 -10.76
C ARG A 249 12.80 18.64 -11.49
N CYS A 250 11.90 17.90 -10.85
CA CYS A 250 11.20 16.78 -11.49
C CYS A 250 10.49 17.21 -12.78
N SER A 251 9.90 18.41 -12.78
CA SER A 251 9.21 19.00 -13.94
C SER A 251 10.12 19.31 -15.11
N ASP A 252 11.44 19.38 -14.90
CA ASP A 252 12.38 19.59 -16.00
C ASP A 252 12.49 18.35 -16.91
N CYS A 253 12.09 17.18 -16.41
CA CYS A 253 12.14 15.91 -17.14
C CYS A 253 10.80 15.18 -17.25
N HIS A 254 9.83 15.42 -16.38
CA HIS A 254 8.62 14.62 -16.28
C HIS A 254 7.37 15.49 -16.11
N VAL A 255 6.22 14.95 -16.48
CA VAL A 255 4.93 15.45 -15.99
C VAL A 255 4.73 14.89 -14.58
N VAL A 256 4.90 15.73 -13.56
CA VAL A 256 4.83 15.29 -12.17
C VAL A 256 3.36 15.14 -11.75
N PRO A 257 2.92 13.95 -11.32
CA PRO A 257 1.55 13.75 -10.88
C PRO A 257 1.29 14.48 -9.56
N THR A 258 0.05 14.96 -9.39
CA THR A 258 -0.38 15.65 -8.16
C THR A 258 -0.99 14.70 -7.12
N ALA A 259 -1.39 13.50 -7.57
CA ALA A 259 -2.01 12.44 -6.78
C ALA A 259 -1.75 11.05 -7.40
N LEU A 260 -1.94 9.97 -6.62
CA LEU A 260 -1.71 8.59 -7.06
C LEU A 260 -2.44 8.25 -8.38
N ASN A 261 -3.70 8.65 -8.49
CA ASN A 261 -4.56 8.36 -9.65
C ASN A 261 -4.53 9.47 -10.71
N SER A 262 -3.52 10.35 -10.71
CA SER A 262 -3.37 11.35 -11.77
C SER A 262 -3.25 10.63 -13.13
N PRO A 263 -3.91 11.13 -14.18
CA PRO A 263 -3.77 10.56 -15.53
C PRO A 263 -2.28 10.45 -15.93
N GLY A 264 -1.88 9.29 -16.45
CA GLY A 264 -0.49 9.02 -16.85
C GLY A 264 0.46 8.63 -15.72
N HIS A 265 0.02 8.61 -14.45
CA HIS A 265 0.90 8.14 -13.36
C HIS A 265 0.93 6.61 -13.25
N ILE A 266 -0.25 5.99 -13.22
CA ILE A 266 -0.41 4.53 -13.27
C ILE A 266 -1.17 4.23 -14.55
N ASP A 267 -0.45 3.72 -15.55
CA ASP A 267 -1.01 3.37 -16.84
C ASP A 267 -0.39 2.06 -17.37
N THR A 268 -0.51 1.82 -18.67
CA THR A 268 -0.01 0.61 -19.33
C THR A 268 1.42 0.77 -19.85
N THR A 269 2.08 1.90 -19.63
CA THR A 269 3.47 2.09 -20.04
C THR A 269 4.42 1.50 -18.98
N PRO A 270 5.53 0.90 -19.40
CA PRO A 270 6.44 0.26 -18.47
C PRO A 270 7.30 1.27 -17.68
N LYS A 271 7.32 2.56 -18.05
CA LYS A 271 8.29 3.56 -17.58
C LYS A 271 7.63 4.93 -17.55
N ALA A 272 7.97 5.76 -16.55
CA ALA A 272 7.57 7.16 -16.55
C ALA A 272 8.10 7.88 -17.80
N GLU A 273 7.25 8.66 -18.45
CA GLU A 273 7.57 9.39 -19.66
C GLU A 273 8.54 10.53 -19.36
N VAL A 274 9.64 10.59 -20.11
CA VAL A 274 10.59 11.72 -20.04
C VAL A 274 10.22 12.73 -21.11
N ILE A 275 9.79 13.91 -20.66
CA ILE A 275 9.35 15.04 -21.46
C ILE A 275 10.23 16.24 -21.08
N LEU A 276 11.27 16.51 -21.87
CA LEU A 276 12.26 17.57 -21.62
C LEU A 276 11.78 18.95 -22.12
N THR A 277 10.47 19.12 -22.30
CA THR A 277 9.89 20.26 -23.01
C THR A 277 9.44 21.40 -22.09
N ALA A 278 9.37 21.15 -20.78
CA ALA A 278 8.71 22.05 -19.83
C ALA A 278 9.45 23.38 -19.57
N HIS A 279 10.72 23.51 -19.96
CA HIS A 279 11.54 24.73 -19.74
C HIS A 279 12.17 25.29 -21.02
N TYR A 280 11.49 25.13 -22.15
CA TYR A 280 11.92 25.73 -23.42
C TYR A 280 12.17 27.25 -23.33
N SER A 281 11.46 27.98 -22.47
CA SER A 281 11.66 29.43 -22.27
C SER A 281 12.91 29.78 -21.47
N ASP A 282 13.26 28.95 -20.47
CA ASP A 282 14.29 29.30 -19.48
C ASP A 282 15.69 28.91 -19.99
N TYR A 283 15.77 27.85 -20.80
CA TYR A 283 17.04 27.26 -21.25
C TYR A 283 17.16 27.12 -22.78
N GLN A 284 16.19 27.62 -23.55
CA GLN A 284 16.18 27.60 -25.02
C GLN A 284 16.31 26.19 -25.66
N VAL A 285 15.88 25.14 -24.96
CA VAL A 285 16.15 23.73 -25.33
C VAL A 285 15.10 23.14 -26.28
N SER A 286 14.80 23.70 -27.46
CA SER A 286 13.62 23.32 -28.25
C SER A 286 13.53 21.85 -28.75
N SER A 287 14.52 20.99 -28.49
CA SER A 287 14.60 19.63 -29.06
C SER A 287 15.22 18.55 -28.15
N GLY A 288 15.31 18.79 -26.84
CA GLY A 288 15.89 17.82 -25.91
C GLY A 288 15.15 16.47 -25.92
N THR A 289 15.88 15.36 -26.01
CA THR A 289 15.31 14.01 -26.02
C THR A 289 16.01 13.05 -25.06
N TYR A 290 15.27 12.03 -24.62
CA TYR A 290 15.79 10.87 -23.91
C TYR A 290 15.36 9.61 -24.65
N ASP A 291 16.32 8.78 -25.04
CA ASP A 291 16.05 7.47 -25.63
C ASP A 291 16.08 6.39 -24.53
N PRO A 292 14.93 5.80 -24.18
CA PRO A 292 14.83 4.80 -23.12
C PRO A 292 15.42 3.43 -23.50
N ASN A 293 15.82 3.20 -24.75
CA ASN A 293 16.47 1.97 -25.20
C ASN A 293 17.98 2.03 -24.99
N THR A 294 18.59 3.16 -25.28
CA THR A 294 20.03 3.40 -25.09
C THR A 294 20.36 4.11 -23.77
N SER A 295 19.33 4.56 -23.04
CA SER A 295 19.46 5.40 -21.85
C SER A 295 20.27 6.68 -22.11
N LYS A 296 20.17 7.25 -23.32
CA LYS A 296 20.93 8.44 -23.72
C LYS A 296 20.07 9.67 -23.77
N CYS A 297 20.64 10.78 -23.32
CA CYS A 297 20.07 12.11 -23.52
C CYS A 297 20.74 12.76 -24.74
N SER A 298 19.99 13.57 -25.49
CA SER A 298 20.51 14.31 -26.64
C SER A 298 19.87 15.70 -26.73
N ASN A 299 20.58 16.64 -27.35
CA ASN A 299 20.08 17.98 -27.65
C ASN A 299 19.62 18.78 -26.41
N THR A 300 20.27 18.59 -25.26
CA THR A 300 19.91 19.25 -24.00
C THR A 300 20.88 20.37 -23.65
N TYR A 301 20.35 21.55 -23.26
CA TYR A 301 21.16 22.72 -22.92
C TYR A 301 22.12 22.43 -21.76
N CYS A 302 21.64 21.76 -20.72
CA CYS A 302 22.43 21.38 -19.54
C CYS A 302 23.61 20.45 -19.87
N HIS A 303 23.54 19.74 -21.00
CA HIS A 303 24.61 18.87 -21.50
C HIS A 303 25.32 19.46 -22.72
N GLY A 304 25.27 20.79 -22.89
CA GLY A 304 26.10 21.48 -23.88
C GLY A 304 25.45 21.76 -25.22
N ASN A 305 24.15 21.51 -25.38
CA ASN A 305 23.43 21.91 -26.58
C ASN A 305 22.99 23.38 -26.51
N PHE A 306 23.95 24.29 -26.50
CA PHE A 306 23.70 25.73 -26.57
C PHE A 306 24.45 26.37 -27.73
N SER A 307 23.89 27.47 -28.22
CA SER A 307 24.52 28.31 -29.23
C SER A 307 24.17 29.76 -28.95
N PHE A 308 25.18 30.57 -28.69
CA PHE A 308 25.02 32.00 -28.46
C PHE A 308 25.55 32.77 -29.66
N SER A 309 24.71 33.60 -30.28
CA SER A 309 25.08 34.33 -31.50
C SER A 309 25.84 35.61 -31.21
N LYS A 310 26.92 35.84 -31.98
CA LYS A 310 27.65 37.11 -31.99
C LYS A 310 26.76 38.28 -32.39
N ALA A 311 25.81 38.05 -33.29
CA ALA A 311 24.94 39.10 -33.83
C ALA A 311 23.99 39.70 -32.79
N THR A 312 23.62 38.93 -31.77
CA THR A 312 22.72 39.37 -30.68
C THR A 312 23.44 39.64 -29.37
N SER A 313 24.76 39.40 -29.31
CA SER A 313 25.54 39.55 -28.09
C SER A 313 26.03 40.98 -27.89
N GLN A 314 25.91 41.47 -26.65
CA GLN A 314 26.49 42.74 -26.23
C GLN A 314 28.03 42.68 -26.14
N TRP A 315 28.60 41.48 -26.14
CA TRP A 315 30.02 41.22 -25.91
C TRP A 315 30.70 40.59 -27.12
N SER A 316 30.39 41.10 -28.32
CA SER A 316 30.87 40.57 -29.60
C SER A 316 32.40 40.49 -29.73
N PHE A 317 33.15 41.24 -28.92
CA PHE A 317 34.62 41.19 -28.87
C PHE A 317 35.17 39.83 -28.41
N ALA A 318 34.39 39.07 -27.63
CA ALA A 318 34.79 37.76 -27.10
C ALA A 318 34.59 36.61 -28.11
N TYR A 319 34.08 36.90 -29.30
CA TYR A 319 33.71 35.91 -30.30
C TYR A 319 34.73 35.83 -31.44
N THR A 320 35.30 34.65 -31.65
CA THR A 320 36.19 34.30 -32.77
C THR A 320 35.43 33.71 -33.97
N ALA A 321 34.16 33.36 -33.79
CA ALA A 321 33.25 32.86 -34.82
C ALA A 321 31.86 33.52 -34.71
N ASP A 322 30.92 33.14 -35.60
CA ASP A 322 29.55 33.68 -35.59
C ASP A 322 28.75 33.27 -34.33
N ASN A 323 29.13 32.15 -33.71
CA ASN A 323 28.50 31.66 -32.48
C ASN A 323 29.54 31.09 -31.51
N ILE A 324 29.24 31.18 -30.22
CA ILE A 324 29.87 30.38 -29.16
C ILE A 324 28.98 29.18 -28.89
N ILE A 325 29.54 27.97 -28.97
CA ILE A 325 28.78 26.72 -28.87
C ILE A 325 29.36 25.78 -27.80
N GLY A 326 28.51 24.92 -27.26
CA GLY A 326 28.93 23.80 -26.42
C GLY A 326 29.23 22.54 -27.22
N GLU A 327 29.62 21.48 -26.52
CA GLU A 327 30.01 20.19 -27.14
C GLU A 327 28.81 19.30 -27.50
N ASN A 328 27.57 19.71 -27.17
CA ASN A 328 26.36 18.90 -27.30
C ASN A 328 26.56 17.45 -26.83
N PHE A 329 27.10 17.31 -25.62
CA PHE A 329 27.42 16.02 -25.04
C PHE A 329 26.15 15.19 -24.80
N GLN A 330 26.25 13.90 -25.11
CA GLN A 330 25.13 12.96 -25.04
C GLN A 330 25.36 11.93 -23.93
N PRO A 331 25.10 12.30 -22.65
CA PRO A 331 25.36 11.44 -21.52
C PRO A 331 24.46 10.21 -21.54
N THR A 332 24.97 9.13 -20.96
CA THR A 332 24.17 7.95 -20.63
C THR A 332 23.62 8.08 -19.21
N TRP A 333 22.30 8.06 -19.05
CA TRP A 333 21.54 8.29 -17.81
C TRP A 333 21.95 7.38 -16.65
N ASN A 334 22.23 6.11 -16.92
CA ASN A 334 22.60 5.10 -15.93
C ASN A 334 24.13 4.93 -15.78
N LYS A 335 24.93 5.87 -16.28
CA LYS A 335 26.37 5.94 -16.03
C LYS A 335 26.69 7.04 -15.02
N VAL A 336 26.85 6.65 -13.76
CA VAL A 336 27.00 7.56 -12.61
C VAL A 336 28.37 7.39 -11.93
N ASP A 337 29.45 7.43 -12.72
CA ASP A 337 30.85 7.29 -12.26
C ASP A 337 31.58 8.64 -12.15
N GLY A 338 30.89 9.74 -12.44
CA GLY A 338 31.45 11.10 -12.47
C GLY A 338 32.22 11.43 -13.75
N SER A 339 32.45 10.49 -14.67
CA SER A 339 33.19 10.76 -15.90
C SER A 339 32.45 11.73 -16.83
N GLN A 340 31.12 11.72 -16.75
CA GLN A 340 30.23 12.49 -17.62
C GLN A 340 30.02 13.95 -17.16
N SER A 341 30.48 14.30 -15.96
CA SER A 341 30.37 15.65 -15.38
C SER A 341 31.73 16.34 -15.19
N ALA A 342 32.78 15.79 -15.82
CA ALA A 342 34.08 16.44 -15.85
C ALA A 342 33.98 17.79 -16.59
N CYS A 343 34.74 18.77 -16.12
CA CYS A 343 34.82 20.07 -16.81
C CYS A 343 35.40 19.87 -18.21
N GLY A 344 34.92 20.61 -19.20
CA GLY A 344 35.26 20.38 -20.61
C GLY A 344 34.27 19.48 -21.36
N THR A 345 33.49 18.65 -20.66
CA THR A 345 32.58 17.70 -21.31
C THR A 345 31.33 18.36 -21.89
N CYS A 346 30.72 19.34 -21.20
CA CYS A 346 29.54 20.04 -21.71
C CYS A 346 29.91 21.17 -22.69
N HIS A 347 31.00 21.86 -22.41
CA HIS A 347 31.58 22.89 -23.24
C HIS A 347 33.10 22.83 -23.08
N GLY A 348 33.85 23.13 -24.14
CA GLY A 348 35.29 23.32 -24.05
C GLY A 348 35.69 24.37 -23.01
N LEU A 349 36.98 24.39 -22.65
CA LEU A 349 37.56 25.37 -21.73
C LEU A 349 38.70 26.12 -22.45
N PRO A 350 38.41 27.20 -23.21
CA PRO A 350 37.10 27.87 -23.36
C PRO A 350 36.17 27.18 -24.38
N PRO A 351 34.87 27.53 -24.43
CA PRO A 351 33.94 26.99 -25.41
C PRO A 351 34.35 27.33 -26.85
N GLN A 352 33.97 26.50 -27.81
CA GLN A 352 34.27 26.75 -29.22
C GLN A 352 33.65 28.08 -29.69
N GLY A 353 34.44 28.89 -30.40
CA GLY A 353 34.04 30.21 -30.89
C GLY A 353 34.24 31.35 -29.89
N HIS A 354 34.67 31.04 -28.66
CA HIS A 354 35.12 32.03 -27.69
C HIS A 354 36.58 32.43 -27.99
N MET A 355 37.01 33.60 -27.51
CA MET A 355 38.41 34.01 -27.53
C MET A 355 39.28 33.09 -26.66
N GLU A 356 40.56 32.94 -27.01
CA GLU A 356 41.49 32.16 -26.18
C GLU A 356 41.61 32.77 -24.78
N ALA A 357 41.53 31.92 -23.76
CA ALA A 357 41.67 32.30 -22.36
C ALA A 357 42.20 31.13 -21.52
N GLU A 358 43.11 31.40 -20.60
CA GLU A 358 43.50 30.44 -19.58
C GLU A 358 42.44 30.38 -18.47
N LEU A 359 42.37 29.26 -17.74
CA LEU A 359 41.42 29.07 -16.62
C LEU A 359 41.48 30.20 -15.58
N LYS A 360 42.68 30.73 -15.29
CA LYS A 360 42.85 31.88 -14.39
C LYS A 360 42.23 33.17 -14.92
N GLY A 361 42.15 33.30 -16.25
CA GLY A 361 41.56 34.44 -16.93
C GLY A 361 40.03 34.42 -16.97
N CYS A 362 39.41 33.24 -16.77
CA CYS A 362 37.95 33.11 -16.81
C CYS A 362 37.27 34.00 -15.76
N GLY A 363 37.80 34.03 -14.53
CA GLY A 363 37.27 34.82 -13.43
C GLY A 363 37.28 36.33 -13.65
N THR A 364 38.09 36.84 -14.59
CA THR A 364 38.15 38.27 -14.93
C THR A 364 36.90 38.74 -15.66
N CYS A 365 36.35 37.93 -16.56
CA CYS A 365 35.14 38.24 -17.31
C CYS A 365 33.92 37.57 -16.70
N HIS A 366 34.02 36.32 -16.26
CA HIS A 366 32.93 35.57 -15.61
C HIS A 366 32.91 35.78 -14.09
N THR A 367 33.15 37.02 -13.66
CA THR A 367 33.13 37.41 -12.24
C THR A 367 31.78 37.04 -11.63
N GLY A 368 31.79 36.42 -10.46
CA GLY A 368 30.57 35.99 -9.79
C GLY A 368 30.03 34.63 -10.26
N VAL A 369 30.59 34.03 -11.32
CA VAL A 369 30.28 32.66 -11.74
C VAL A 369 31.40 31.71 -11.33
N VAL A 370 32.64 32.04 -11.69
CA VAL A 370 33.85 31.27 -11.37
C VAL A 370 34.92 32.11 -10.69
N ASP A 371 35.75 31.48 -9.85
CA ASP A 371 36.95 32.11 -9.27
C ASP A 371 38.18 32.03 -10.20
N ASP A 372 39.32 32.53 -9.71
CA ASP A 372 40.62 32.52 -10.39
C ASP A 372 41.24 31.10 -10.53
N HIS A 373 40.60 30.08 -9.97
CA HIS A 373 40.96 28.68 -10.12
C HIS A 373 39.96 27.92 -11.02
N GLY A 374 38.98 28.62 -11.62
CA GLY A 374 37.95 28.03 -12.47
C GLY A 374 36.88 27.25 -11.69
N LYS A 375 36.83 27.40 -10.35
CA LYS A 375 35.79 26.78 -9.53
C LYS A 375 34.53 27.63 -9.56
N ILE A 376 33.39 26.98 -9.74
CA ILE A 376 32.08 27.64 -9.71
C ILE A 376 31.78 28.12 -8.30
N ILE A 377 31.56 29.43 -8.15
CA ILE A 377 31.26 30.11 -6.90
C ILE A 377 29.78 30.46 -6.75
N ASP A 378 29.06 30.63 -7.86
CA ASP A 378 27.60 30.77 -7.88
C ASP A 378 26.96 29.75 -8.83
N LYS A 379 26.32 28.74 -8.24
CA LYS A 379 25.65 27.67 -8.98
C LYS A 379 24.38 28.12 -9.69
N THR A 380 23.78 29.25 -9.28
CA THR A 380 22.56 29.77 -9.91
C THR A 380 22.84 30.43 -11.26
N LYS A 381 24.11 30.72 -11.53
CA LYS A 381 24.60 31.34 -12.77
C LYS A 381 25.19 30.35 -13.77
N HIS A 382 25.70 29.21 -13.29
CA HIS A 382 26.21 28.18 -14.18
C HIS A 382 25.08 27.24 -14.67
N MET A 383 24.87 27.21 -15.99
CA MET A 383 23.77 26.50 -16.69
C MET A 383 22.38 27.15 -16.53
N ASN A 384 22.29 28.48 -16.55
CA ASN A 384 21.05 29.24 -16.35
C ASN A 384 20.39 29.79 -17.64
N GLY A 385 20.88 29.42 -18.82
CA GLY A 385 20.35 29.90 -20.11
C GLY A 385 20.95 31.23 -20.60
N LYS A 386 21.88 31.84 -19.85
CA LYS A 386 22.41 33.18 -20.12
C LYS A 386 23.94 33.21 -20.25
N ILE A 387 24.44 34.31 -20.80
CA ILE A 387 25.86 34.64 -20.83
C ILE A 387 26.14 35.54 -19.63
N ASP A 388 26.59 34.95 -18.53
CA ASP A 388 26.87 35.69 -17.31
C ASP A 388 28.33 36.18 -17.30
N VAL A 389 28.50 37.49 -17.38
CA VAL A 389 29.80 38.19 -17.38
C VAL A 389 29.71 39.49 -16.59
N PHE A 390 30.84 39.93 -16.03
CA PHE A 390 30.99 41.14 -15.24
C PHE A 390 30.00 41.24 -14.07
N GLY A 391 29.65 40.10 -13.48
CA GLY A 391 28.83 40.01 -12.26
C GLY A 391 27.34 39.92 -12.49
N ASN A 392 26.87 39.97 -13.75
CA ASN A 392 25.47 39.85 -14.11
C ASN A 392 25.16 38.45 -14.57
#